data_AF-A0A9E4L7V6-F1
#
_entry.id   AF-A0A9E4L7V6-F1
#
_cell.length_a   1.000
_cell.length_b   1.000
_cell.length_c   1.000
_cell.angle_alpha   90.00
_cell.angle_beta   90.00
_cell.angle_gamma   90.00
#
_symmetry.space_group_name_H-M   'P 1'
#
loop_
_entity.id
_entity.type
_entity.pdbx_description
1 polymer ?
#
loop_
_entity_poly.entity_id
_entity_poly.type
_entity_poly.pdbx_seq_one_letter_code
_entity_poly.pdbx_strand_id
1 'polypeptide(L)'
;MECGPVQEIDLEQMMSDKEPLWNEIVKKYGLVETPWAEAAHWGYADYAFAPSWDVMLDSLKLRKFGFHDYVDSEEMFIRIFDNFRRDRFIP
;
A
#
# COMPACT_ATOMS: atom_id res chain seq x y z
N MET A 1 -2.62 12.40 15.31
CA MET A 1 -4.04 12.15 15.00
C MET A 1 -4.53 11.06 15.96
N GLU A 2 -5.77 11.11 16.42
CA GLU A 2 -6.36 9.95 17.14
C GLU A 2 -6.58 8.80 16.15
N CYS A 3 -6.24 7.58 16.56
CA CYS A 3 -6.49 6.39 15.75
C CYS A 3 -7.98 6.03 15.79
N GLY A 4 -8.52 5.63 14.63
CA GLY A 4 -9.87 5.07 14.54
C GLY A 4 -9.97 3.67 15.18
N PRO A 5 -11.19 3.17 15.40
CA PRO A 5 -11.39 1.79 15.87
C PRO A 5 -10.93 0.78 14.82
N VAL A 6 -10.57 -0.43 15.25
CA VAL A 6 -10.25 -1.55 14.35
C VAL A 6 -11.46 -1.87 13.47
N GLN A 7 -11.22 -2.11 12.18
CA GLN A 7 -12.23 -2.51 11.22
C GLN A 7 -11.81 -3.80 10.53
N GLU A 8 -12.73 -4.76 10.42
CA GLU A 8 -12.55 -6.04 9.73
C GLU A 8 -13.38 -6.04 8.45
N ILE A 9 -12.94 -5.25 7.46
CA ILE A 9 -13.63 -5.11 6.18
C ILE A 9 -12.96 -6.02 5.16
N ASP A 10 -13.76 -6.78 4.41
CA ASP A 10 -13.32 -7.49 3.21
C ASP A 10 -13.08 -6.47 2.09
N LEU A 11 -11.81 -6.15 1.83
CA LEU A 11 -11.43 -5.15 0.84
C LEU A 11 -11.67 -5.64 -0.59
N GLU A 12 -11.47 -6.93 -0.87
CA GLU A 12 -11.79 -7.50 -2.18
C GLU A 12 -13.26 -7.31 -2.53
N GLN A 13 -14.17 -7.59 -1.59
CA GLN A 13 -15.59 -7.33 -1.76
C GLN A 13 -15.89 -5.83 -1.85
N MET A 14 -15.36 -5.01 -0.94
CA MET A 14 -15.64 -3.57 -0.86
C MET A 14 -15.18 -2.82 -2.13
N MET A 15 -14.09 -3.27 -2.75
CA MET A 15 -13.47 -2.61 -3.90
C MET A 15 -13.91 -3.18 -5.25
N SER A 16 -14.70 -4.26 -5.26
CA SER A 16 -15.12 -4.99 -6.48
C SER A 16 -15.88 -4.16 -7.52
N ASP A 17 -16.58 -3.10 -7.11
CA ASP A 17 -17.40 -2.23 -7.96
C ASP A 17 -16.78 -0.86 -8.25
N LYS A 18 -15.52 -0.63 -7.86
CA LYS A 18 -14.87 0.69 -7.90
C LYS A 18 -14.18 1.02 -9.22
N GLU A 19 -14.18 0.11 -10.19
CA GLU A 19 -13.58 0.34 -11.51
C GLU A 19 -14.12 1.59 -12.23
N PRO A 20 -15.45 1.86 -12.29
CA PRO A 20 -15.95 3.09 -12.91
C PRO A 20 -15.43 4.35 -12.21
N LEU A 21 -15.39 4.35 -10.88
CA LEU A 21 -14.87 5.47 -10.08
C LEU A 21 -13.37 5.68 -10.32
N TRP A 22 -12.59 4.60 -10.37
CA TRP A 22 -11.17 4.67 -10.69
C TRP A 22 -10.93 5.29 -12.06
N ASN A 23 -11.69 4.89 -13.07
CA ASN A 23 -11.60 5.44 -14.42
C ASN A 23 -11.92 6.95 -14.46
N GLU A 24 -12.84 7.44 -13.63
CA GLU A 24 -13.11 8.88 -13.47
C GLU A 24 -11.93 9.62 -12.84
N ILE A 25 -11.32 9.05 -11.80
CA ILE A 25 -10.14 9.60 -11.13
C ILE A 25 -8.97 9.71 -12.10
N VAL A 26 -8.68 8.63 -12.84
CA VAL A 26 -7.60 8.59 -13.85
C VAL A 26 -7.79 9.71 -14.87
N LYS A 27 -9.00 9.88 -15.42
CA LYS A 27 -9.31 10.93 -16.39
C LYS A 27 -9.21 12.33 -15.78
N LYS A 28 -9.76 12.52 -14.57
CA LYS A 28 -9.81 13.82 -13.90
C LYS A 28 -8.42 14.37 -13.59
N TYR A 29 -7.50 13.51 -13.15
CA TYR A 29 -6.15 13.92 -12.73
C TYR A 29 -5.07 13.67 -13.79
N GLY A 30 -5.43 13.10 -14.95
CA GLY A 30 -4.48 12.81 -16.03
C GLY A 30 -3.44 11.77 -15.62
N LEU A 31 -3.88 10.73 -14.92
CA LEU A 31 -3.04 9.63 -14.42
C LEU A 31 -2.69 8.65 -15.54
N VAL A 32 -1.74 7.76 -15.26
CA VAL A 32 -1.43 6.61 -16.11
C VAL A 32 -2.67 5.71 -16.21
N GLU A 33 -3.10 5.40 -17.43
CA GLU A 33 -4.22 4.51 -17.69
C GLU A 33 -3.90 3.10 -17.21
N THR A 34 -4.40 2.76 -16.01
CA THR A 34 -4.18 1.46 -15.36
C THR A 34 -5.53 0.80 -15.12
N PRO A 35 -5.78 -0.41 -15.67
CA PRO A 35 -6.98 -1.18 -15.37
C PRO A 35 -7.15 -1.39 -13.85
N TRP A 36 -8.38 -1.34 -13.34
CA TRP A 36 -8.61 -1.44 -11.89
C TRP A 36 -8.09 -2.74 -11.28
N ALA A 37 -8.22 -3.84 -12.00
CA ALA A 37 -7.71 -5.16 -11.59
C ALA A 37 -6.16 -5.23 -11.53
N GLU A 38 -5.46 -4.31 -12.19
CA GLU A 38 -3.99 -4.22 -12.17
C GLU A 38 -3.50 -3.12 -11.22
N ALA A 39 -4.37 -2.18 -10.84
CA ALA A 39 -4.01 -1.04 -9.99
C ALA A 39 -3.71 -1.45 -8.53
N ALA A 40 -4.36 -2.51 -8.03
CA ALA A 40 -4.17 -3.01 -6.68
C ALA A 40 -4.58 -4.48 -6.54
N HIS A 41 -3.96 -5.19 -5.58
CA HIS A 41 -4.30 -6.56 -5.23
C HIS A 41 -5.05 -6.60 -3.89
N TRP A 42 -6.37 -6.47 -3.90
CA TRP A 42 -7.19 -6.32 -2.69
C TRP A 42 -7.11 -7.51 -1.73
N GLY A 43 -7.15 -8.74 -2.24
CA GLY A 43 -6.98 -9.93 -1.38
C GLY A 43 -5.60 -10.03 -0.70
N TYR A 44 -4.59 -9.28 -1.16
CA TYR A 44 -3.30 -9.20 -0.46
C TYR A 44 -3.38 -8.23 0.71
N ALA A 45 -4.13 -7.13 0.57
CA ALA A 45 -4.39 -6.21 1.66
C ALA A 45 -5.20 -6.89 2.78
N ASP A 46 -6.21 -7.69 2.42
CA ASP A 46 -6.95 -8.51 3.39
C ASP A 46 -6.01 -9.46 4.15
N TYR A 47 -5.15 -10.18 3.43
CA TYR A 47 -4.11 -11.02 4.05
C TYR A 47 -3.14 -10.22 4.96
N ALA A 48 -2.72 -9.03 4.53
CA ALA A 48 -1.73 -8.22 5.26
C ALA A 48 -2.31 -7.57 6.52
N PHE A 49 -3.61 -7.24 6.53
CA PHE A 49 -4.29 -6.61 7.65
C PHE A 49 -5.02 -7.58 8.59
N ALA A 50 -5.23 -8.83 8.17
CA ALA A 50 -5.87 -9.87 8.98
C ALA A 50 -5.12 -10.29 10.27
N PRO A 51 -3.77 -10.31 10.35
CA PRO A 51 -3.09 -10.82 11.53
C PRO A 51 -3.37 -9.98 12.77
N SER A 52 -3.82 -10.64 13.84
CA SER A 52 -3.98 -10.04 15.18
C SER A 52 -2.71 -10.16 16.04
N TRP A 53 -1.58 -10.45 15.40
CA TRP A 53 -0.27 -10.65 16.02
C TRP A 53 0.83 -10.02 15.16
N ASP A 54 1.95 -9.70 15.79
CA ASP A 54 3.08 -9.09 15.11
C ASP A 54 3.88 -10.14 14.32
N VAL A 55 4.28 -9.77 13.09
CA VAL A 55 5.24 -10.53 12.28
C VAL A 55 6.58 -9.80 12.31
N MET A 56 7.50 -10.29 13.14
CA MET A 56 8.81 -9.68 13.34
C MET A 56 9.93 -10.53 12.74
N LEU A 57 10.92 -9.87 12.13
CA LEU A 57 12.10 -10.51 11.56
C LEU A 57 13.37 -10.02 12.28
N ASP A 58 14.29 -10.94 12.58
CA ASP A 58 15.58 -10.60 13.19
C ASP A 58 16.62 -10.25 12.10
N SER A 59 17.17 -9.04 12.20
CA SER A 59 18.23 -8.52 11.35
C SER A 59 19.64 -8.65 11.95
N LEU A 60 19.81 -9.39 13.05
CA LEU A 60 21.12 -9.51 13.70
C LEU A 60 22.16 -10.17 12.80
N LYS A 61 21.76 -11.18 12.02
CA LYS A 61 22.68 -11.86 11.10
C LYS A 61 23.21 -10.90 10.05
N LEU A 62 22.36 -10.17 9.31
CA LEU A 62 22.83 -9.24 8.29
C LEU A 62 23.78 -8.17 8.88
N ARG A 63 23.49 -7.66 10.09
CA ARG A 63 24.35 -6.67 10.76
C ARG A 63 25.69 -7.24 11.20
N LYS A 64 25.74 -8.47 11.70
CA LYS A 64 27.00 -9.16 12.06
C LYS A 64 27.91 -9.40 10.85
N PHE A 65 27.34 -9.51 9.65
CA PHE A 65 28.06 -9.76 8.42
C PHE A 65 28.25 -8.50 7.57
N GLY A 66 28.18 -7.31 8.18
CA GLY A 66 28.60 -6.05 7.58
C GLY A 66 27.52 -5.28 6.80
N PHE A 67 26.27 -5.76 6.79
CA PHE A 67 25.16 -5.01 6.20
C PHE A 67 24.49 -4.16 7.29
N HIS A 68 24.77 -2.86 7.30
CA HIS A 68 24.28 -1.94 8.33
C HIS A 68 23.15 -1.02 7.85
N ASP A 69 22.90 -0.99 6.54
CA ASP A 69 21.87 -0.15 5.94
C ASP A 69 20.50 -0.49 6.52
N TYR A 70 19.71 0.55 6.73
CA TYR A 70 18.34 0.48 7.17
C TYR A 70 17.56 1.62 6.55
N VAL A 71 16.24 1.51 6.60
CA VAL A 71 15.33 2.58 6.20
C VAL A 71 14.36 2.80 7.34
N ASP A 72 14.03 4.06 7.59
CA ASP A 72 12.87 4.38 8.41
C ASP A 72 11.60 4.03 7.61
N SER A 73 10.75 3.17 8.16
CA SER A 73 9.57 2.68 7.45
C SER A 73 8.55 3.79 7.16
N GLU A 74 8.39 4.76 8.07
CA GLU A 74 7.47 5.87 7.88
C GLU A 74 7.96 6.75 6.73
N GLU A 75 9.24 7.13 6.75
CA GLU A 75 9.86 7.89 5.66
C GLU A 75 9.81 7.13 4.33
N MET A 76 10.00 5.80 4.38
CA MET A 76 9.90 4.94 3.20
C MET A 76 8.50 4.98 2.58
N PHE A 77 7.44 4.84 3.39
CA PHE A 77 6.07 4.88 2.90
C PHE A 77 5.74 6.23 2.26
N ILE A 78 6.10 7.34 2.92
CA ILE A 78 5.91 8.69 2.36
C ILE A 78 6.63 8.81 1.01
N ARG A 79 7.89 8.39 0.94
CA ARG A 79 8.66 8.39 -0.32
C ARG A 79 8.03 7.53 -1.42
N ILE A 80 7.47 6.37 -1.09
CA ILE A 80 6.76 5.52 -2.06
C ILE A 80 5.53 6.25 -2.61
N PHE A 81 4.72 6.88 -1.75
CA PHE A 81 3.57 7.66 -2.20
C PHE A 81 3.98 8.85 -3.07
N ASP A 82 5.05 9.55 -2.71
CA ASP A 82 5.57 10.67 -3.52
C ASP A 82 6.07 10.20 -4.89
N ASN A 83 6.70 9.03 -4.94
CA ASN A 83 7.08 8.41 -6.22
C ASN A 83 5.84 8.09 -7.08
N PHE A 84 4.80 7.49 -6.50
CA PHE A 84 3.56 7.21 -7.24
C PHE A 84 2.87 8.47 -7.77
N ARG A 85 2.90 9.57 -7.01
CA ARG A 85 2.38 10.88 -7.48
C ARG A 85 3.21 11.45 -8.61
N ARG A 86 4.54 11.45 -8.46
CA ARG A 86 5.48 11.91 -9.49
C ARG A 86 5.27 11.14 -10.80
N ASP A 87 5.08 9.83 -10.68
CA ASP A 87 4.89 8.94 -11.82
C ASP A 87 3.43 8.95 -12.33
N ARG A 88 2.56 9.76 -11.71
CA ARG A 88 1.13 9.93 -12.02
C ARG A 88 0.33 8.64 -11.97
N PHE A 89 0.71 7.72 -11.08
CA PHE A 89 -0.06 6.50 -10.82
C PHE A 89 -1.25 6.77 -9.89
N ILE A 90 -1.06 7.66 -8.91
CA ILE A 90 -2.11 8.22 -8.05
C ILE A 90 -2.07 9.75 -8.10
N PRO A 91 -3.16 10.45 -7.70
CA PRO A 91 -3.17 11.92 -7.59
C PRO A 91 -2.17 12.49 -6.57
#